data_AF-A0A8S2QMD3-F1
#
_entry.id   AF-A0A8S2QMD3-F1
#
_cell.length_a   1.000
_cell.length_b   1.000
_cell.length_c   1.000
_cell.angle_alpha   90.00
_cell.angle_beta   90.00
_cell.angle_gamma   90.00
#
_symmetry.space_group_name_H-M   'P 1'
#
loop_
_entity.id
_entity.type
_entity.pdbx_description
1 polymer ?
#
loop_
_entity_poly.entity_id
_entity_poly.type
_entity_poly.pdbx_seq_one_letter_code
_entity_poly.pdbx_strand_id
1 'polypeptide(L)'
;MTDHFFEGAEKLLEIWFDTSETKLTTRNDLRHIPRDAIEEVLNLVNCKVLRFAQSKEVDTYVLSESSAFIWKTHLVLKTCGATTLLAAVQPILELAREYAGLDMVDQIFYSRRKFLRSDLQKGPHSNFENEVAYLDSLFE
;
A
#
# COMPACT_ATOMS: atom_id res chain seq x y z
N MET A 1 2.17 32.79 -12.84
CA MET A 1 2.89 31.51 -12.69
C MET A 1 2.11 30.73 -11.66
N THR A 2 1.45 29.65 -12.05
CA THR A 2 0.93 28.68 -11.08
C THR A 2 2.12 28.07 -10.40
N ASP A 3 2.29 28.39 -9.12
CA ASP A 3 3.35 27.82 -8.29
C ASP A 3 3.12 26.31 -8.25
N HIS A 4 3.97 25.53 -8.92
CA HIS A 4 3.86 24.08 -8.95
C HIS A 4 4.29 23.57 -7.57
N PHE A 5 3.31 23.37 -6.68
CA PHE A 5 3.53 22.84 -5.35
C PHE A 5 3.56 21.31 -5.37
N PHE A 6 4.60 20.74 -4.77
CA PHE A 6 4.73 19.30 -4.54
C PHE A 6 4.79 19.02 -3.03
N GLU A 7 3.94 18.12 -2.55
CA GLU A 7 3.96 17.68 -1.17
C GLU A 7 4.99 16.56 -0.97
N GLY A 8 6.13 16.88 -0.38
CA GLY A 8 7.21 15.91 -0.12
C GLY A 8 6.98 15.02 1.11
N ALA A 9 5.96 15.29 1.93
CA ALA A 9 5.65 14.46 3.09
C ALA A 9 5.20 13.05 2.65
N GLU A 10 5.96 12.07 3.10
CA GLU A 10 5.72 10.65 2.81
C GLU A 10 4.57 10.09 3.65
N LYS A 11 3.76 9.25 3.01
CA LYS A 11 2.81 8.32 3.62
C LYS A 11 3.40 6.91 3.50
N LEU A 12 3.36 6.17 4.59
CA LEU A 12 3.88 4.81 4.70
C LEU A 12 2.74 3.89 5.15
N LEU A 13 2.50 2.84 4.39
CA LEU A 13 1.57 1.77 4.70
C LEU A 13 2.34 0.45 4.76
N GLU A 14 2.14 -0.31 5.83
CA GLU A 14 2.62 -1.69 5.98
C GLU A 14 1.44 -2.58 6.37
N ILE A 15 1.30 -3.72 5.70
CA ILE A 15 0.25 -4.70 6.00
C ILE A 15 0.92 -6.05 6.20
N TRP A 16 0.67 -6.65 7.36
CA TRP A 16 1.18 -7.95 7.78
C TRP A 16 0.02 -8.93 7.90
N PHE A 17 0.12 -10.08 7.24
CA PHE A 17 -0.92 -11.10 7.27
C PHE A 17 -0.58 -12.18 8.30
N ASP A 18 -1.62 -12.76 8.89
CA ASP A 18 -1.50 -13.86 9.85
C ASP A 18 -0.91 -15.10 9.15
N THR A 19 0.10 -15.68 9.80
CA THR A 19 0.86 -16.83 9.32
C THR A 19 0.95 -17.95 10.37
N SER A 20 0.15 -17.87 11.43
CA SER A 20 0.10 -18.87 12.50
C SER A 20 -0.18 -20.28 11.93
N GLU A 21 0.54 -21.27 12.49
CA GLU A 21 0.98 -22.53 11.86
C GLU A 21 -0.09 -23.46 11.27
N THR A 22 -1.39 -23.18 11.43
CA THR A 22 -2.48 -24.02 10.92
C THR A 22 -2.90 -23.76 9.47
N LYS A 23 -2.33 -22.77 8.76
CA LYS A 23 -2.73 -22.43 7.37
C LYS A 23 -1.60 -22.19 6.37
N LEU A 24 -0.32 -22.30 6.76
CA LEU A 24 0.79 -22.04 5.84
C LEU A 24 1.02 -23.22 4.87
N THR A 25 0.52 -23.06 3.66
CA THR A 25 0.87 -23.88 2.50
C THR A 25 1.93 -23.18 1.65
N THR A 26 2.36 -23.80 0.55
CA THR A 26 3.14 -23.10 -0.48
C THR A 26 2.38 -21.93 -1.10
N ARG A 27 1.05 -21.84 -0.94
CA ARG A 27 0.23 -20.78 -1.55
C ARG A 27 0.32 -19.44 -0.82
N ASN A 28 0.67 -19.43 0.48
CA ASN A 28 0.70 -18.26 1.35
C ASN A 28 1.89 -17.34 1.06
N ASP A 29 1.90 -16.76 -0.14
CA ASP A 29 2.94 -15.89 -0.64
C ASP A 29 2.32 -14.77 -1.48
N LEU A 30 2.36 -13.53 -0.96
CA LEU A 30 1.84 -12.36 -1.68
C LEU A 30 2.54 -12.14 -3.03
N ARG A 31 3.74 -12.69 -3.22
CA ARG A 31 4.46 -12.60 -4.50
C ARG A 31 3.87 -13.50 -5.59
N HIS A 32 2.85 -14.30 -5.26
CA HIS A 32 2.03 -15.00 -6.25
C HIS A 32 0.96 -14.11 -6.89
N ILE A 33 0.72 -12.90 -6.37
CA ILE A 33 -0.18 -11.94 -6.99
C ILE A 33 0.40 -11.57 -8.38
N PRO A 34 -0.39 -11.67 -9.46
CA PRO A 34 0.04 -11.26 -10.79
C PRO A 34 0.53 -9.81 -10.81
N ARG A 35 1.63 -9.58 -11.52
CA ARG A 35 2.26 -8.25 -11.58
C ARG A 35 1.32 -7.18 -12.11
N ASP A 36 0.53 -7.50 -13.13
CA ASP A 36 -0.49 -6.62 -13.71
C ASP A 36 -1.55 -6.22 -12.68
N ALA A 37 -2.01 -7.15 -11.85
CA ALA A 37 -2.93 -6.83 -10.74
C ALA A 37 -2.31 -5.87 -9.71
N ILE A 38 -1.03 -6.07 -9.35
CA ILE A 38 -0.31 -5.11 -8.50
C ILE A 38 -0.20 -3.73 -9.18
N GLU A 39 0.12 -3.69 -10.46
CA GLU A 39 0.21 -2.44 -11.22
C GLU A 39 -1.14 -1.72 -11.32
N GLU A 40 -2.25 -2.43 -11.42
CA GLU A 40 -3.60 -1.84 -11.36
C GLU A 40 -3.87 -1.13 -10.02
N VAL A 41 -3.51 -1.77 -8.90
CA VAL A 41 -3.62 -1.14 -7.57
C VAL A 41 -2.72 0.08 -7.45
N LEU A 42 -1.48 0.00 -7.94
CA LEU A 42 -0.56 1.14 -7.90
C LEU A 42 -1.07 2.31 -8.77
N ASN A 43 -1.65 2.01 -9.93
CA ASN A 43 -2.27 3.01 -10.81
C ASN A 43 -3.49 3.68 -10.15
N LEU A 44 -4.30 2.93 -9.38
CA LEU A 44 -5.43 3.48 -8.62
C LEU A 44 -5.00 4.62 -7.68
N VAL A 45 -3.83 4.47 -7.05
CA VAL A 45 -3.28 5.48 -6.13
C VAL A 45 -2.35 6.49 -6.81
N ASN A 46 -2.38 6.56 -8.14
CA ASN A 46 -1.60 7.44 -9.00
C ASN A 46 -0.08 7.19 -8.96
N CYS A 47 0.34 5.96 -8.71
CA CYS A 47 1.73 5.54 -8.76
C CYS A 47 2.01 4.74 -10.03
N LYS A 48 3.00 5.18 -10.83
CA LYS A 48 3.45 4.44 -12.02
C LYS A 48 4.73 3.68 -11.71
N VAL A 49 4.80 2.42 -12.15
CA VAL A 49 6.02 1.61 -12.05
C VAL A 49 7.05 2.10 -13.05
N LEU A 50 8.21 2.53 -12.53
CA LEU A 50 9.39 2.89 -13.34
C LEU A 50 10.30 1.69 -13.53
N ARG A 51 10.42 0.84 -12.50
CA ARG A 51 11.25 -0.36 -12.53
C ARG A 51 10.70 -1.42 -11.59
N PHE A 52 10.85 -2.67 -12.02
CA PHE A 52 10.59 -3.86 -11.22
C PHE A 52 11.89 -4.66 -11.06
N ALA A 53 12.09 -5.21 -9.87
CA ALA A 53 13.16 -6.16 -9.58
C ALA A 53 12.64 -7.24 -8.62
N GLN A 54 12.97 -8.49 -8.89
CA GLN A 54 12.62 -9.63 -8.05
C GLN A 54 13.89 -10.24 -7.44
N SER A 55 13.78 -10.63 -6.18
CA SER A 55 14.81 -11.37 -5.45
C SER A 55 14.21 -12.63 -4.82
N LYS A 56 15.04 -13.39 -4.10
CA LYS A 56 14.57 -14.59 -3.39
C LYS A 56 13.53 -14.27 -2.31
N GLU A 57 13.54 -13.07 -1.74
CA GLU A 57 12.76 -12.72 -0.55
C GLU A 57 11.72 -11.63 -0.80
N VAL A 58 11.99 -10.72 -1.75
CA VAL A 58 11.19 -9.53 -1.98
C VAL A 58 11.05 -9.20 -3.46
N ASP A 59 9.85 -8.81 -3.85
CA ASP A 59 9.53 -8.14 -5.10
C ASP A 59 9.53 -6.63 -4.86
N THR A 60 10.32 -5.90 -5.64
CA THR A 60 10.55 -4.46 -5.46
C THR A 60 10.04 -3.69 -6.67
N TYR A 61 9.23 -2.68 -6.41
CA TYR A 61 8.71 -1.74 -7.39
C TYR A 61 9.24 -0.35 -7.08
N VAL A 62 10.05 0.18 -7.99
CA VAL A 62 10.43 1.59 -7.98
C VAL A 62 9.34 2.35 -8.73
N LEU A 63 8.71 3.29 -8.05
CA LEU A 63 7.61 4.09 -8.56
C LEU A 63 8.09 5.52 -8.80
N SER A 64 7.33 6.32 -9.54
CA SER A 64 7.59 7.75 -9.63
C SER A 64 7.51 8.39 -8.25
N GLU A 65 8.67 8.73 -7.68
CA GLU A 65 8.84 9.37 -6.36
C GLU A 65 8.35 8.50 -5.19
N SER A 66 8.30 7.18 -5.34
CA SER A 66 7.65 6.28 -4.41
C SER A 66 8.21 4.85 -4.53
N SER A 67 7.84 3.93 -3.64
CA SER A 67 8.28 2.55 -3.72
C SER A 67 7.28 1.57 -3.11
N ALA A 68 7.24 0.36 -3.64
CA ALA A 68 6.52 -0.76 -3.04
C ALA A 68 7.44 -1.97 -2.90
N PHE A 69 7.24 -2.72 -1.82
CA PHE A 69 8.00 -3.93 -1.51
C PHE A 69 7.02 -5.01 -1.06
N ILE A 70 7.13 -6.20 -1.66
CA ILE A 70 6.21 -7.31 -1.40
C ILE A 70 7.05 -8.52 -0.99
N TRP A 71 6.86 -8.96 0.25
CA TRP A 71 7.40 -10.21 0.78
C TRP A 71 6.32 -11.28 0.80
N LYS A 72 6.68 -12.48 1.24
CA LYS A 72 5.75 -13.61 1.36
C LYS A 72 4.49 -13.27 2.19
N THR A 73 4.65 -12.54 3.28
CA THR A 73 3.61 -12.42 4.33
C THR A 73 3.25 -10.98 4.67
N HIS A 74 3.93 -10.01 4.07
CA HIS A 74 3.69 -8.60 4.30
C HIS A 74 4.10 -7.79 3.08
N LEU A 75 3.60 -6.56 3.03
CA LEU A 75 3.99 -5.59 2.02
C LEU A 75 4.14 -4.21 2.64
N VAL A 76 4.92 -3.38 1.95
CA VAL A 76 5.15 -1.98 2.28
C VAL A 76 4.88 -1.15 1.04
N LEU A 77 4.04 -0.13 1.16
CA LEU A 77 3.78 0.85 0.11
C LEU A 77 4.05 2.26 0.64
N LYS A 78 4.96 2.95 -0.04
CA LYS A 78 5.42 4.28 0.31
C LYS A 78 5.08 5.24 -0.80
N THR A 79 4.35 6.30 -0.47
CA THR A 79 3.95 7.31 -1.45
C THR A 79 4.15 8.73 -0.93
N CYS A 80 4.26 9.69 -1.85
CA CYS A 80 4.29 11.11 -1.54
C CYS A 80 3.29 11.88 -2.42
N GLY A 81 3.38 13.21 -2.45
CA GLY A 81 2.48 14.05 -3.23
C GLY A 81 1.03 13.98 -2.76
N ALA A 82 0.10 14.06 -3.71
CA ALA A 82 -1.34 14.01 -3.48
C ALA A 82 -1.94 12.61 -3.75
N THR A 83 -1.11 11.56 -3.61
CA THR A 83 -1.53 10.15 -3.76
C THR A 83 -2.52 9.76 -2.66
N THR A 84 -3.44 8.85 -3.01
CA THR A 84 -4.49 8.34 -2.12
C THR A 84 -4.14 6.97 -1.59
N LEU A 85 -3.01 6.86 -0.87
CA LEU A 85 -2.42 5.60 -0.41
C LEU A 85 -3.45 4.65 0.22
N LEU A 86 -4.32 5.15 1.09
CA LEU A 86 -5.28 4.29 1.80
C LEU A 86 -6.33 3.66 0.89
N ALA A 87 -6.59 4.23 -0.30
CA ALA A 87 -7.47 3.59 -1.28
C ALA A 87 -6.91 2.27 -1.83
N ALA A 88 -5.62 2.00 -1.67
CA ALA A 88 -5.02 0.71 -2.05
C ALA A 88 -5.29 -0.41 -1.04
N VAL A 89 -5.68 -0.12 0.21
CA VAL A 89 -5.81 -1.14 1.27
C VAL A 89 -6.80 -2.22 0.86
N GLN A 90 -8.04 -1.85 0.55
CA GLN A 90 -9.08 -2.82 0.19
C GLN A 90 -8.71 -3.69 -1.04
N PRO A 91 -8.26 -3.13 -2.18
CA PRO A 91 -7.77 -3.93 -3.30
C PRO A 91 -6.62 -4.88 -2.94
N ILE A 92 -5.69 -4.45 -2.09
CA ILE A 92 -4.58 -5.30 -1.64
C ILE A 92 -5.09 -6.50 -0.84
N LEU A 93 -6.05 -6.29 0.06
CA LEU A 93 -6.65 -7.38 0.85
C LEU A 93 -7.37 -8.40 -0.05
N GLU A 94 -8.06 -7.90 -1.09
CA GLU A 94 -8.75 -8.76 -2.07
C GLU A 94 -7.76 -9.62 -2.86
N LEU A 95 -6.66 -9.02 -3.36
CA LEU A 95 -5.60 -9.74 -4.08
C LEU A 95 -4.87 -10.75 -3.18
N ALA A 96 -4.59 -10.37 -1.92
CA ALA A 96 -3.95 -11.26 -0.95
C ALA A 96 -4.82 -12.50 -0.67
N ARG A 97 -6.13 -12.31 -0.51
CA ARG A 97 -7.07 -13.42 -0.34
C ARG A 97 -7.14 -14.31 -1.59
N GLU A 98 -7.25 -13.70 -2.76
CA GLU A 98 -7.46 -14.42 -4.03
C GLU A 98 -6.22 -15.23 -4.46
N TYR A 99 -5.05 -14.61 -4.46
CA TYR A 99 -3.84 -15.22 -5.05
C TYR A 99 -2.93 -15.87 -4.02
N ALA A 100 -2.90 -15.36 -2.78
CA ALA A 100 -2.03 -15.87 -1.73
C ALA A 100 -2.78 -16.68 -0.65
N GLY A 101 -4.12 -16.68 -0.65
CA GLY A 101 -4.89 -17.32 0.42
C GLY A 101 -4.59 -16.71 1.80
N LEU A 102 -4.17 -15.44 1.82
CA LEU A 102 -3.93 -14.65 3.02
C LEU A 102 -5.16 -13.77 3.25
N ASP A 103 -6.10 -14.29 4.04
CA ASP A 103 -7.42 -13.69 4.28
C ASP A 103 -7.52 -12.90 5.60
N MET A 104 -6.52 -13.04 6.48
CA MET A 104 -6.48 -12.43 7.80
C MET A 104 -5.29 -11.47 7.90
N VAL A 105 -5.56 -10.21 8.23
CA VAL A 105 -4.54 -9.23 8.60
C VAL A 105 -4.20 -9.42 10.07
N ASP A 106 -2.90 -9.58 10.37
CA ASP A 106 -2.38 -9.59 11.75
C ASP A 106 -2.16 -8.16 12.23
N GLN A 107 -1.44 -7.36 11.44
CA GLN A 107 -1.08 -5.99 11.80
C GLN A 107 -1.13 -5.07 10.59
N ILE A 108 -1.59 -3.84 10.81
CA ILE A 108 -1.52 -2.76 9.84
C ILE A 108 -0.86 -1.54 10.47
N PHE A 109 0.12 -0.98 9.78
CA PHE A 109 0.81 0.23 10.19
C PHE A 109 0.59 1.30 9.13
N TYR A 110 0.00 2.40 9.54
CA TYR A 110 -0.10 3.60 8.72
C TYR A 110 0.59 4.76 9.45
N SER A 111 1.50 5.44 8.76
CA SER A 111 2.14 6.62 9.31
C SER A 111 2.43 7.64 8.23
N ARG A 112 2.50 8.91 8.62
CA ARG A 112 2.95 10.00 7.76
C ARG A 112 3.44 11.17 8.56
N ARG A 113 4.24 12.03 7.93
CA ARG A 113 4.56 13.35 8.49
C ARG A 113 3.38 14.30 8.30
N LYS A 114 3.41 15.42 9.03
CA LYS A 114 2.47 16.52 8.81
C LYS A 114 2.67 17.09 7.40
N PHE A 115 1.57 17.23 6.66
CA PHE A 115 1.57 17.89 5.35
C PHE A 115 1.87 19.38 5.48
N LEU A 116 2.58 19.93 4.50
CA LEU A 116 2.72 21.37 4.32
C LEU A 116 1.41 21.99 3.82
N ARG A 117 0.68 21.28 2.95
CA ARG A 117 -0.61 21.71 2.38
C ARG A 117 -1.63 20.57 2.42
N SER A 118 -2.21 20.34 3.59
CA SER A 118 -3.26 19.32 3.78
C SER A 118 -4.54 19.62 2.97
N ASP A 119 -4.82 20.89 2.67
CA ASP A 119 -5.94 21.33 1.84
C ASP A 119 -5.87 20.85 0.38
N LEU A 120 -4.68 20.48 -0.09
CA LEU A 120 -4.46 19.94 -1.43
C LEU A 120 -4.52 18.39 -1.48
N GLN A 121 -4.63 17.73 -0.32
CA GLN A 121 -4.73 16.28 -0.25
C GLN A 121 -6.16 15.82 -0.55
N LYS A 122 -6.28 14.71 -1.29
CA LYS A 122 -7.57 14.08 -1.59
C LYS A 122 -7.96 13.13 -0.45
N GLY A 123 -9.26 13.03 -0.19
CA GLY A 123 -9.79 12.13 0.85
C GLY A 123 -9.29 10.68 0.65
N PRO A 124 -8.99 9.95 1.74
CA PRO A 124 -9.16 10.35 3.15
C PRO A 124 -8.06 11.27 3.71
N HIS A 125 -7.04 11.65 2.93
CA HIS A 125 -5.80 12.26 3.41
C HIS A 125 -5.85 13.77 3.74
N SER A 126 -7.03 14.35 3.87
CA SER A 126 -7.18 15.78 4.18
C SER A 126 -6.85 16.11 5.65
N ASN A 127 -6.98 15.15 6.56
CA ASN A 127 -6.55 15.22 7.96
C ASN A 127 -6.30 13.81 8.51
N PHE A 128 -5.78 13.70 9.73
CA PHE A 128 -5.39 12.41 10.30
C PHE A 128 -6.59 11.62 10.81
N GLU A 129 -7.60 12.32 11.32
CA GLU A 129 -8.82 11.74 11.88
C GLU A 129 -9.61 10.97 10.81
N ASN A 130 -9.67 11.49 9.59
CA ASN A 130 -10.30 10.82 8.44
C ASN A 130 -9.53 9.58 7.99
N GLU A 131 -8.19 9.60 8.08
CA GLU A 131 -7.35 8.46 7.74
C GLU A 131 -7.53 7.33 8.74
N VAL A 132 -7.63 7.66 10.03
CA VAL A 132 -7.97 6.71 11.11
C VAL A 132 -9.38 6.16 10.89
N ALA A 133 -10.40 7.01 10.74
CA ALA A 133 -11.78 6.56 10.56
C ALA A 133 -11.96 5.68 9.32
N TYR A 134 -11.23 5.94 8.23
CA TYR A 134 -11.21 5.07 7.06
C TYR A 134 -10.63 3.68 7.39
N LEU A 135 -9.49 3.63 8.08
CA LEU A 135 -8.88 2.36 8.49
C LEU A 135 -9.78 1.59 9.45
N ASP A 136 -10.36 2.25 10.45
CA ASP A 136 -11.29 1.63 11.41
C ASP A 136 -12.46 0.96 10.67
N SER A 137 -13.04 1.65 9.67
CA SER A 137 -14.15 1.08 8.87
C SER A 137 -13.81 -0.20 8.08
N LEU A 138 -12.52 -0.53 7.91
CA LEU A 138 -12.08 -1.74 7.22
C LEU A 138 -11.79 -2.91 8.17
N PHE A 139 -11.55 -2.62 9.45
CA PHE A 139 -11.06 -3.61 10.44
C PHE A 139 -11.91 -3.73 11.70
N GLU A 140 -12.97 -2.92 11.85
CA GLU A 140 -14.02 -3.07 12.88
C GLU A 140 -15.07 -4.15 12.58
#